data_AF-C9SCZ5-F1
#
_entry.id   AF-C9SCZ5-F1
#
_cell.length_a   1.000
_cell.length_b   1.000
_cell.length_c   1.000
_cell.angle_alpha   90.00
_cell.angle_beta   90.00
_cell.angle_gamma   90.00
#
_symmetry.space_group_name_H-M   'P 1'
#
loop_
_entity.id
_entity.type
_entity.pdbx_description
1 polymer ?
#
loop_
_entity_poly.entity_id
_entity_poly.type
_entity_poly.pdbx_seq_one_letter_code
_entity_poly.pdbx_strand_id
1 'polypeptide(L)'
;MSRTTRKSTPRVRTGCQTCRRARKCDGYAARTPSSVLLSPQTSDDEVAGRRSPLGLAAIKAYSIPFRMPGSQRDRQLLHYFCVQGANEFAGFVPNEFWSRTALYASQNETIVRQSLIALSALHLDLSNGGADRAARTLLAQHGVLQMLLSSKVPDRPQVFGEVPNRTAEGLVQLCDDVLRLDVSGPVAEAAATAGPAPKSWTLSSETGVVVPLFLVAMKCADERVTARAVELLAASKRREGLYDAVAVASLVGQLKCVMNQRRQQSEELGLGSSQEDALEHWVADLLDQAPGGPSTMTAMLD
;
A
#
# COMPACT_ATOMS: atom_id res chain seq x y z
N MET A 1 -45.06 -68.23 -3.46
CA MET A 1 -43.87 -67.42 -3.15
C MET A 1 -44.30 -66.29 -2.21
N SER A 2 -43.96 -66.42 -0.93
CA SER A 2 -44.43 -65.58 0.17
C SER A 2 -43.80 -64.19 0.16
N ARG A 3 -44.62 -63.13 0.18
CA ARG A 3 -44.16 -61.75 0.42
C ARG A 3 -43.98 -61.54 1.93
N THR A 4 -42.73 -61.44 2.37
CA THR A 4 -42.39 -61.13 3.76
C THR A 4 -42.64 -59.64 4.02
N THR A 5 -43.65 -59.31 4.82
CA THR A 5 -43.87 -57.94 5.33
C THR A 5 -42.93 -57.68 6.51
N ARG A 6 -42.20 -56.57 6.48
CA ARG A 6 -41.32 -56.18 7.60
C ARG A 6 -42.14 -55.69 8.79
N LYS A 7 -41.81 -56.19 9.99
CA LYS A 7 -42.41 -55.77 11.28
C LYS A 7 -42.20 -54.28 11.53
N SER A 8 -43.27 -53.60 11.94
CA SER A 8 -43.28 -52.19 12.33
C SER A 8 -42.82 -52.02 13.78
N THR A 9 -41.88 -51.12 14.03
CA THR A 9 -41.44 -50.71 15.37
C THR A 9 -41.92 -49.29 15.69
N PRO A 10 -42.22 -48.97 16.97
CA PRO A 10 -42.84 -47.71 17.34
C PRO A 10 -41.87 -46.53 17.18
N ARG A 11 -42.41 -45.37 16.76
CA ARG A 11 -41.62 -44.14 16.54
C ARG A 11 -41.28 -43.48 17.88
N VAL A 12 -39.99 -43.24 18.11
CA VAL A 12 -39.50 -42.55 19.31
C VAL A 12 -39.75 -41.03 19.19
N ARG A 13 -40.31 -40.43 20.25
CA ARG A 13 -40.82 -39.05 20.27
C ARG A 13 -39.73 -37.97 20.44
N THR A 14 -38.46 -38.33 20.57
CA THR A 14 -37.37 -37.41 20.96
C THR A 14 -36.40 -37.02 19.82
N GLY A 15 -36.69 -37.33 18.55
CA GLY A 15 -35.83 -36.95 17.42
C GLY A 15 -36.06 -35.53 16.89
N CYS A 16 -34.99 -34.90 16.34
CA CYS A 16 -35.04 -33.61 15.64
C CYS A 16 -35.98 -33.64 14.41
N GLN A 17 -36.41 -32.47 13.92
CA GLN A 17 -37.44 -32.37 12.87
C GLN A 17 -37.09 -33.16 11.59
N THR A 18 -35.80 -33.24 11.24
CA THR A 18 -35.29 -33.95 10.06
C THR A 18 -35.43 -35.47 10.17
N CYS A 19 -35.19 -36.04 11.35
CA CYS A 19 -35.30 -37.48 11.60
C CYS A 19 -36.76 -37.98 11.65
N ARG A 20 -37.72 -37.08 11.91
CA ARG A 20 -39.16 -37.41 11.94
C ARG A 20 -39.77 -37.61 10.55
N ARG A 21 -39.11 -37.15 9.48
CA ARG A 21 -39.66 -37.09 8.10
C ARG A 21 -39.10 -38.13 7.11
N ALA A 22 -38.49 -39.23 7.59
CA ALA A 22 -38.13 -40.45 6.84
C ALA A 22 -36.68 -40.61 6.31
N ARG A 23 -35.67 -40.51 7.19
CA ARG A 23 -34.37 -41.19 6.99
C ARG A 23 -33.87 -41.83 8.28
N LYS A 24 -33.24 -43.01 8.16
CA LYS A 24 -32.59 -43.72 9.28
C LYS A 24 -31.39 -42.87 9.75
N CYS A 25 -31.27 -42.66 11.06
CA CYS A 25 -30.17 -41.91 11.67
C CYS A 25 -29.18 -42.91 12.26
N ASP A 26 -27.89 -42.81 11.92
CA ASP A 26 -26.84 -43.71 12.40
C ASP A 26 -26.34 -43.35 13.81
N GLY A 27 -27.08 -42.50 14.53
CA GLY A 27 -26.78 -42.08 15.90
C GLY A 27 -25.76 -40.94 15.97
N TYR A 28 -25.96 -40.04 16.94
CA TYR A 28 -24.90 -39.13 17.38
C TYR A 28 -24.22 -39.76 18.58
N ALA A 29 -22.90 -39.87 18.55
CA ALA A 29 -22.12 -40.24 19.73
C ALA A 29 -22.41 -39.21 20.84
N ALA A 30 -23.00 -39.67 21.93
CA ALA A 30 -23.22 -38.85 23.11
C ALA A 30 -21.87 -38.47 23.72
N ARG A 31 -21.53 -37.18 23.74
CA ARG A 31 -20.52 -36.65 24.67
C ARG A 31 -21.26 -35.98 25.82
N THR A 32 -21.31 -36.70 26.95
CA THR A 32 -21.54 -36.11 28.26
C THR A 32 -20.29 -35.36 28.73
N PRO A 33 -20.46 -34.42 29.68
CA PRO A 33 -19.51 -33.36 29.98
C PRO A 33 -18.58 -33.74 31.14
N SER A 34 -17.33 -33.29 31.10
CA SER A 34 -16.59 -32.67 32.22
C SER A 34 -15.08 -32.72 32.00
N SER A 35 -14.45 -31.58 32.31
CA SER A 35 -13.06 -31.41 32.77
C SER A 35 -11.97 -32.24 32.09
N VAL A 36 -11.23 -31.62 31.16
CA VAL A 36 -9.83 -32.02 30.94
C VAL A 36 -8.95 -30.95 31.57
N LEU A 37 -8.38 -31.35 32.69
CA LEU A 37 -7.30 -30.72 33.42
C LEU A 37 -6.09 -30.49 32.51
N LEU A 38 -5.33 -29.44 32.81
CA LEU A 38 -3.91 -29.33 32.50
C LEU A 38 -3.21 -30.65 32.82
N SER A 39 -2.27 -31.07 31.97
CA SER A 39 -0.93 -31.42 32.46
C SER A 39 0.12 -31.22 31.37
N PRO A 40 1.32 -30.75 31.75
CA PRO A 40 2.38 -30.35 30.83
C PRO A 40 3.37 -31.49 30.59
N GLN A 41 3.92 -31.57 29.38
CA GLN A 41 5.13 -32.34 29.11
C GLN A 41 6.03 -31.52 28.18
N THR A 42 7.14 -31.10 28.77
CA THR A 42 8.35 -30.55 28.17
C THR A 42 9.05 -31.58 27.30
N SER A 43 9.58 -31.15 26.15
CA SER A 43 10.87 -31.62 25.63
C SER A 43 11.34 -30.67 24.55
N ASP A 44 12.57 -30.21 24.73
CA ASP A 44 13.35 -29.36 23.84
C ASP A 44 13.44 -29.94 22.42
N ASP A 45 13.30 -29.07 21.42
CA ASP A 45 14.06 -29.16 20.18
C ASP A 45 14.00 -27.80 19.46
N GLU A 46 15.14 -27.13 19.40
CA GLU A 46 15.38 -25.98 18.55
C GLU A 46 15.29 -26.39 17.07
N VAL A 47 14.39 -25.76 16.32
CA VAL A 47 14.52 -25.68 14.87
C VAL A 47 14.20 -24.25 14.43
N ALA A 48 15.24 -23.54 14.02
CA ALA A 48 15.20 -22.31 13.26
C ALA A 48 14.44 -22.53 11.94
N GLY A 49 13.12 -22.31 11.96
CA GLY A 49 12.25 -22.39 10.80
C GLY A 49 12.05 -21.01 10.17
N ARG A 50 12.66 -20.80 9.00
CA ARG A 50 12.32 -19.71 8.07
C ARG A 50 10.80 -19.58 7.95
N ARG A 51 10.24 -18.42 8.30
CA ARG A 51 8.84 -18.08 8.00
C ARG A 51 8.69 -17.96 6.49
N SER A 52 8.17 -18.99 5.84
CA SER A 52 7.75 -18.91 4.44
C SER A 52 6.55 -17.96 4.33
N PRO A 53 6.55 -17.00 3.39
CA PRO A 53 5.34 -16.23 3.10
C PRO A 53 4.30 -17.20 2.53
N LEU A 54 3.20 -17.40 3.27
CA LEU A 54 2.11 -18.26 2.84
C LEU A 54 1.35 -17.58 1.70
N GLY A 55 1.60 -18.04 0.47
CA GLY A 55 0.74 -17.71 -0.66
C GLY A 55 -0.70 -18.14 -0.37
N LEU A 56 -1.67 -17.24 -0.59
CA LEU A 56 -3.08 -17.52 -0.32
C LEU A 56 -3.58 -18.68 -1.19
N ALA A 57 -3.69 -19.87 -0.61
CA ALA A 57 -4.23 -21.04 -1.30
C ALA A 57 -5.64 -20.77 -1.86
N ALA A 58 -5.97 -21.41 -2.99
CA ALA A 58 -7.26 -21.28 -3.65
C ALA A 58 -8.37 -21.97 -2.84
N ILE A 59 -8.92 -21.25 -1.87
CA ILE A 59 -10.01 -21.72 -1.03
C ILE A 59 -11.32 -21.70 -1.84
N LYS A 60 -11.75 -22.86 -2.34
CA LYS A 60 -13.05 -23.03 -3.02
C LYS A 60 -14.22 -23.07 -2.04
N ALA A 61 -14.01 -23.66 -0.86
CA ALA A 61 -14.91 -23.62 0.29
C ALA A 61 -14.17 -24.17 1.52
N TYR A 62 -14.27 -23.49 2.65
CA TYR A 62 -13.99 -24.06 3.97
C TYR A 62 -15.21 -23.81 4.84
N SER A 63 -15.43 -24.70 5.79
CA SER A 63 -16.46 -24.62 6.81
C SER A 63 -16.12 -23.52 7.82
N ILE A 64 -16.26 -22.26 7.41
CA ILE A 64 -16.87 -21.30 8.31
C ILE A 64 -18.36 -21.65 8.37
N PRO A 65 -19.02 -21.69 9.54
CA PRO A 65 -20.42 -22.10 9.68
C PRO A 65 -21.48 -21.22 8.97
N PHE A 66 -21.15 -20.40 7.99
CA PHE A 66 -22.08 -19.44 7.37
C PHE A 66 -21.73 -19.13 5.90
N ARG A 67 -22.78 -18.88 5.10
CA ARG A 67 -22.65 -18.35 3.74
C ARG A 67 -22.03 -16.95 3.84
N MET A 68 -20.77 -16.82 3.44
CA MET A 68 -20.07 -15.54 3.39
C MET A 68 -20.38 -14.82 2.07
N PRO A 69 -21.21 -13.76 2.05
CA PRO A 69 -21.35 -12.91 0.86
C PRO A 69 -20.04 -12.16 0.62
N GLY A 70 -19.57 -12.16 -0.63
CA GLY A 70 -18.33 -11.46 -1.03
C GLY A 70 -17.54 -12.19 -2.11
N SER A 71 -16.45 -11.58 -2.55
CA SER A 71 -15.55 -12.13 -3.55
C SER A 71 -14.77 -13.35 -3.01
N GLN A 72 -14.08 -14.11 -3.88
CA GLN A 72 -13.15 -15.14 -3.40
C GLN A 72 -12.01 -14.54 -2.55
N ARG A 73 -11.54 -13.34 -2.92
CA ARG A 73 -10.48 -12.62 -2.21
C ARG A 73 -10.91 -12.25 -0.80
N ASP A 74 -12.13 -11.73 -0.63
CA ASP A 74 -12.69 -11.36 0.68
C ASP A 74 -12.75 -12.57 1.62
N ARG A 75 -13.13 -13.73 1.08
CA ARG A 75 -13.21 -14.99 1.84
C ARG A 75 -11.84 -15.49 2.27
N GLN A 76 -10.82 -15.30 1.44
CA GLN A 76 -9.43 -15.65 1.77
C GLN A 76 -8.85 -14.71 2.82
N LEU A 77 -9.13 -13.41 2.73
CA LEU A 77 -8.68 -12.41 3.70
C LEU A 77 -9.31 -12.63 5.09
N LEU A 78 -10.60 -12.92 5.13
CA LEU A 78 -11.25 -13.27 6.39
C LEU A 78 -10.79 -14.64 6.92
N HIS A 79 -10.43 -15.59 6.05
CA HIS A 79 -9.81 -16.84 6.48
C HIS A 79 -8.49 -16.58 7.19
N TYR A 80 -7.64 -15.78 6.55
CA TYR A 80 -6.37 -15.35 7.11
C TYR A 80 -6.57 -14.70 8.50
N PHE A 81 -7.57 -13.83 8.64
CA PHE A 81 -7.92 -13.25 9.93
C PHE A 81 -8.22 -14.32 11.00
N CYS A 82 -9.09 -15.28 10.68
CA CYS A 82 -9.52 -16.32 11.61
C CYS A 82 -8.38 -17.25 12.06
N VAL A 83 -7.43 -17.54 11.17
CA VAL A 83 -6.36 -18.52 11.44
C VAL A 83 -5.13 -17.85 12.06
N GLN A 84 -4.82 -16.63 11.63
CA GLN A 84 -3.55 -15.99 11.93
C GLN A 84 -3.71 -14.52 12.34
N GLY A 85 -4.48 -13.73 11.59
CA GLY A 85 -4.60 -12.29 11.83
C GLY A 85 -5.09 -11.92 13.22
N ALA A 86 -6.05 -12.65 13.80
CA ALA A 86 -6.57 -12.34 15.14
C ALA A 86 -5.50 -12.37 16.24
N ASN A 87 -4.52 -13.29 16.13
CA ASN A 87 -3.40 -13.37 17.07
C ASN A 87 -2.33 -12.32 16.75
N GLU A 88 -2.07 -12.05 15.47
CA GLU A 88 -1.07 -11.05 15.05
C GLU A 88 -1.51 -9.60 15.33
N PHE A 89 -2.82 -9.34 15.35
CA PHE A 89 -3.37 -8.02 15.68
C PHE A 89 -3.46 -7.77 17.18
N ALA A 90 -3.26 -8.81 18.00
CA ALA A 90 -3.22 -8.69 19.45
C ALA A 90 -1.93 -7.97 19.86
N GLY A 91 -1.93 -6.65 19.74
CA GLY A 91 -0.95 -5.75 20.36
C GLY A 91 -1.36 -5.45 21.80
N PHE A 92 -1.66 -4.19 22.09
CA PHE A 92 -2.17 -3.76 23.40
C PHE A 92 -3.63 -4.19 23.67
N VAL A 93 -4.35 -4.60 22.62
CA VAL A 93 -5.73 -5.08 22.73
C VAL A 93 -5.72 -6.59 23.00
N PRO A 94 -6.49 -7.09 23.98
CA PRO A 94 -6.52 -8.51 24.31
C PRO A 94 -6.88 -9.40 23.12
N ASN A 95 -6.23 -10.55 22.99
CA ASN A 95 -6.52 -11.52 21.92
C ASN A 95 -8.00 -11.99 21.93
N GLU A 96 -8.65 -12.07 23.10
CA GLU A 96 -10.07 -12.44 23.18
C GLU A 96 -10.97 -11.44 22.42
N PHE A 97 -10.61 -10.16 22.38
CA PHE A 97 -11.33 -9.18 21.60
C PHE A 97 -11.32 -9.56 20.12
N TRP A 98 -10.16 -9.86 19.54
CA TRP A 98 -10.03 -10.19 18.11
C TRP A 98 -10.60 -11.57 17.78
N SER A 99 -10.26 -12.57 18.58
CA SER A 99 -10.61 -13.97 18.35
C SER A 99 -12.07 -14.30 18.68
N ARG A 100 -12.78 -13.47 19.46
CA ARG A 100 -14.17 -13.75 19.87
C ARG A 100 -15.11 -12.58 19.59
N THR A 101 -14.81 -11.38 20.10
CA THR A 101 -15.72 -10.24 20.00
C THR A 101 -15.80 -9.69 18.58
N ALA A 102 -14.67 -9.41 17.95
CA ALA A 102 -14.59 -8.90 16.58
C ALA A 102 -15.10 -9.93 15.57
N LEU A 103 -14.75 -11.22 15.75
CA LEU A 103 -15.29 -12.30 14.93
C LEU A 103 -16.81 -12.42 15.04
N TYR A 104 -17.37 -12.40 16.26
CA TYR A 104 -18.82 -12.44 16.46
C TYR A 104 -19.51 -11.23 15.81
N ALA A 105 -18.98 -10.02 16.01
CA ALA A 105 -19.52 -8.82 15.40
C ALA A 105 -19.46 -8.86 13.86
N SER A 106 -18.41 -9.43 13.26
CA SER A 106 -18.29 -9.56 11.81
C SER A 106 -19.33 -10.48 11.16
N GLN A 107 -19.91 -11.41 11.93
CA GLN A 107 -20.97 -12.30 11.46
C GLN A 107 -22.29 -11.56 11.31
N ASN A 108 -22.56 -10.63 12.23
CA ASN A 108 -23.83 -9.90 12.28
C ASN A 108 -23.76 -8.57 11.53
N GLU A 109 -22.61 -7.90 11.56
CA GLU A 109 -22.42 -6.55 11.02
C GLU A 109 -21.54 -6.54 9.78
N THR A 110 -22.08 -6.03 8.67
CA THR A 110 -21.35 -5.94 7.41
C THR A 110 -20.18 -4.97 7.49
N ILE A 111 -20.33 -3.86 8.22
CA ILE A 111 -19.27 -2.84 8.36
C ILE A 111 -18.06 -3.47 9.06
N VAL A 112 -18.28 -4.14 10.20
CA VAL A 112 -17.21 -4.81 10.95
C VAL A 112 -16.52 -5.86 10.09
N ARG A 113 -17.28 -6.65 9.32
CA ARG A 113 -16.72 -7.61 8.39
C ARG A 113 -15.81 -6.97 7.33
N GLN A 114 -16.27 -5.90 6.70
CA GLN A 114 -15.47 -5.18 5.70
C GLN A 114 -14.22 -4.56 6.34
N SER A 115 -14.33 -4.05 7.57
CA SER A 115 -13.17 -3.56 8.32
C SER A 115 -12.14 -4.66 8.60
N LEU A 116 -12.57 -5.86 9.00
CA LEU A 116 -11.64 -6.98 9.23
C LEU A 116 -10.99 -7.47 7.92
N ILE A 117 -11.74 -7.51 6.81
CA ILE A 117 -11.22 -7.85 5.49
C ILE A 117 -10.16 -6.81 5.06
N ALA A 118 -10.46 -5.52 5.21
CA ALA A 118 -9.53 -4.44 4.88
C ALA A 118 -8.29 -4.49 5.77
N LEU A 119 -8.45 -4.70 7.08
CA LEU A 119 -7.35 -4.83 8.03
C LEU A 119 -6.46 -6.04 7.70
N SER A 120 -7.07 -7.16 7.30
CA SER A 120 -6.36 -8.36 6.85
C SER A 120 -5.59 -8.13 5.56
N ALA A 121 -6.19 -7.43 4.60
CA ALA A 121 -5.51 -7.06 3.36
C ALA A 121 -4.30 -6.17 3.64
N LEU A 122 -4.48 -5.15 4.50
CA LEU A 122 -3.42 -4.24 4.90
C LEU A 122 -2.28 -4.98 5.61
N HIS A 123 -2.60 -5.87 6.55
CA HIS A 123 -1.57 -6.62 7.27
C HIS A 123 -0.80 -7.57 6.35
N LEU A 124 -1.48 -8.22 5.41
CA LEU A 124 -0.82 -9.05 4.39
C LEU A 124 0.06 -8.23 3.46
N ASP A 125 -0.34 -7.01 3.09
CA ASP A 125 0.50 -6.12 2.29
C ASP A 125 1.74 -5.68 3.10
N LEU A 126 1.56 -5.27 4.37
CA LEU A 126 2.66 -4.90 5.26
C LEU A 126 3.65 -6.05 5.49
N SER A 127 3.16 -7.27 5.68
CA SER A 127 4.01 -8.46 5.87
C SER A 127 4.66 -8.95 4.57
N ASN A 128 4.02 -8.78 3.41
CA ASN A 128 4.57 -9.13 2.10
C ASN A 128 5.43 -8.01 1.49
N GLY A 129 6.32 -7.42 2.30
CA GLY A 129 7.27 -6.40 1.85
C GLY A 129 6.72 -4.96 1.88
N GLY A 130 5.47 -4.75 2.30
CA GLY A 130 4.94 -3.41 2.55
C GLY A 130 5.72 -2.66 3.63
N ALA A 131 6.30 -3.37 4.62
CA ALA A 131 7.21 -2.77 5.60
C ALA A 131 8.49 -2.21 4.96
N ASP A 132 9.10 -2.95 4.01
CA ASP A 132 10.29 -2.49 3.27
C ASP A 132 9.93 -1.30 2.36
N ARG A 133 8.78 -1.39 1.67
CA ARG A 133 8.22 -0.27 0.89
C ARG A 133 8.05 0.98 1.75
N ALA A 134 7.39 0.85 2.90
CA ALA A 134 7.14 1.96 3.83
C ALA A 134 8.46 2.54 4.36
N ALA A 135 9.41 1.69 4.75
CA ALA A 135 10.72 2.13 5.21
C ALA A 135 11.48 2.93 4.14
N ARG A 136 11.51 2.45 2.88
CA ARG A 136 12.17 3.17 1.78
C ARG A 136 11.48 4.49 1.44
N THR A 137 10.15 4.52 1.45
CA THR A 137 9.38 5.76 1.27
C THR A 137 9.72 6.78 2.35
N LEU A 138 9.75 6.36 3.62
CA LEU A 138 10.13 7.23 4.73
C LEU A 138 11.56 7.74 4.62
N LEU A 139 12.50 6.89 4.20
CA LEU A 139 13.89 7.30 3.96
C LEU A 139 14.00 8.32 2.83
N ALA A 140 13.27 8.13 1.73
CA ALA A 140 13.24 9.09 0.63
C ALA A 140 12.66 10.44 1.06
N GLN A 141 11.57 10.44 1.82
CA GLN A 141 10.95 11.65 2.36
C GLN A 141 11.83 12.35 3.38
N HIS A 142 12.38 11.61 4.33
CA HIS A 142 13.28 12.15 5.33
C HIS A 142 14.50 12.78 4.66
N GLY A 143 15.11 12.10 3.70
CA GLY A 143 16.30 12.60 3.02
C GLY A 143 16.04 13.84 2.18
N VAL A 144 14.93 13.92 1.44
CA VAL A 144 14.61 15.13 0.66
C VAL A 144 14.27 16.31 1.57
N LEU A 145 13.57 16.08 2.68
CA LEU A 145 13.29 17.11 3.68
C LEU A 145 14.58 17.56 4.38
N GLN A 146 15.48 16.63 4.66
CA GLN A 146 16.79 16.96 5.22
C GLN A 146 17.64 17.77 4.24
N MET A 147 17.64 17.46 2.94
CA MET A 147 18.29 18.30 1.92
C MET A 147 17.67 19.70 1.87
N LEU A 148 16.33 19.79 1.88
CA LEU A 148 15.62 21.06 1.88
C LEU A 148 15.95 21.90 3.11
N LEU A 149 15.89 21.30 4.31
CA LEU A 149 16.25 21.97 5.56
C LEU A 149 17.71 22.38 5.57
N SER A 150 18.61 21.49 5.16
CA SER A 150 20.06 21.77 5.11
C SER A 150 20.41 22.85 4.10
N SER A 151 19.60 23.06 3.06
CA SER A 151 19.79 24.18 2.15
C SER A 151 19.43 25.52 2.78
N LYS A 152 18.55 25.54 3.79
CA LYS A 152 18.05 26.78 4.43
C LYS A 152 18.68 27.03 5.80
N VAL A 153 19.12 25.99 6.50
CA VAL A 153 19.62 26.07 7.89
C VAL A 153 20.71 25.01 8.14
N PRO A 154 21.99 25.40 8.31
CA PRO A 154 22.59 26.67 7.88
C PRO A 154 22.44 26.86 6.37
N ASP A 155 22.30 28.10 5.89
CA ASP A 155 22.07 28.42 4.46
C ASP A 155 23.21 27.86 3.57
N ARG A 156 23.00 26.67 3.00
CA ARG A 156 23.95 25.96 2.15
C ARG A 156 23.30 25.69 0.80
N PRO A 157 23.29 26.67 -0.12
CA PRO A 157 22.69 26.50 -1.45
C PRO A 157 23.35 25.38 -2.26
N GLN A 158 24.58 25.00 -1.91
CA GLN A 158 25.36 23.93 -2.54
C GLN A 158 24.69 22.55 -2.42
N VAL A 159 23.84 22.30 -1.42
CA VAL A 159 23.20 20.99 -1.20
C VAL A 159 22.50 20.46 -2.46
N PHE A 160 21.88 21.35 -3.23
CA PHE A 160 21.24 21.00 -4.49
C PHE A 160 22.13 21.27 -5.71
N GLY A 161 23.13 22.15 -5.57
CA GLY A 161 24.08 22.52 -6.64
C GLY A 161 25.26 21.55 -6.84
N GLU A 162 25.49 20.60 -5.94
CA GLU A 162 26.58 19.62 -6.06
C GLU A 162 26.45 18.77 -7.34
N VAL A 163 27.57 18.56 -8.05
CA VAL A 163 27.67 17.68 -9.21
C VAL A 163 28.96 16.84 -9.10
N PRO A 164 28.89 15.50 -8.99
CA PRO A 164 27.67 14.69 -8.91
C PRO A 164 26.96 14.79 -7.55
N ASN A 165 25.62 14.85 -7.56
CA ASN A 165 24.83 14.90 -6.31
C ASN A 165 24.51 13.49 -5.80
N ARG A 166 25.44 12.88 -5.05
CA ARG A 166 25.29 11.50 -4.56
C ARG A 166 24.12 11.31 -3.59
N THR A 167 23.80 12.33 -2.80
CA THR A 167 22.68 12.28 -1.86
C THR A 167 21.37 12.20 -2.64
N ALA A 168 21.16 13.09 -3.62
CA ALA A 168 19.97 13.07 -4.46
C ALA A 168 19.90 11.80 -5.34
N GLU A 169 21.02 11.31 -5.85
CA GLU A 169 21.09 10.03 -6.58
C GLU A 169 20.60 8.85 -5.71
N GLY A 170 21.04 8.78 -4.45
CA GLY A 170 20.55 7.78 -3.49
C GLY A 170 19.05 7.88 -3.23
N LEU A 171 18.49 9.10 -3.13
CA LEU A 171 17.05 9.31 -2.95
C LEU A 171 16.24 8.88 -4.17
N VAL A 172 16.72 9.20 -5.37
CA VAL A 172 16.09 8.76 -6.62
C VAL A 172 16.11 7.23 -6.73
N GLN A 173 17.21 6.59 -6.32
CA GLN A 173 17.30 5.13 -6.28
C GLN A 173 16.29 4.51 -5.29
N LEU A 174 16.16 5.08 -4.09
CA LEU A 174 15.13 4.65 -3.13
C LEU A 174 13.72 4.75 -3.71
N CYS A 175 13.43 5.83 -4.46
CA CYS A 175 12.14 6.01 -5.12
C CYS A 175 11.91 4.98 -6.23
N ASP A 176 12.91 4.70 -7.07
CA ASP A 176 12.84 3.66 -8.11
C ASP A 176 12.56 2.27 -7.49
N ASP A 177 13.25 1.95 -6.40
CA ASP A 177 13.04 0.70 -5.68
C ASP A 177 11.60 0.56 -5.16
N VAL A 178 11.04 1.62 -4.56
CA VAL A 178 9.63 1.64 -4.12
C VAL A 178 8.69 1.42 -5.30
N LEU A 179 8.94 2.08 -6.43
CA LEU A 179 8.12 1.92 -7.64
C LEU A 179 8.16 0.48 -8.18
N ARG A 180 9.30 -0.20 -8.09
CA ARG A 180 9.45 -1.61 -8.50
C ARG A 180 8.72 -2.58 -7.57
N LEU A 181 8.69 -2.30 -6.27
CA LEU A 181 7.93 -3.09 -5.29
C LEU A 181 6.41 -3.03 -5.54
N ASP A 182 5.91 -1.95 -6.12
CA ASP A 182 4.49 -1.82 -6.43
C ASP A 182 4.07 -2.57 -7.70
N VAL A 183 4.95 -2.64 -8.70
CA VAL A 183 4.73 -3.46 -9.90
C VAL A 183 4.74 -4.96 -9.56
N SER A 184 5.47 -5.34 -8.50
CA SER A 184 5.63 -6.74 -8.05
C SER A 184 4.56 -7.18 -7.04
N GLY A 185 3.59 -6.34 -6.70
CA GLY A 185 2.55 -6.67 -5.73
C GLY A 185 1.52 -7.68 -6.25
N PRO A 186 0.82 -8.42 -5.36
CA PRO A 186 -0.18 -9.45 -5.72
C PRO A 186 -1.42 -8.92 -6.48
N VAL A 187 -1.51 -7.60 -6.69
CA VAL A 187 -2.52 -6.95 -7.55
C VAL A 187 -2.13 -7.08 -9.03
N ALA A 188 -0.83 -7.07 -9.36
CA ALA A 188 -0.35 -7.25 -10.74
C ALA A 188 -0.54 -8.70 -11.22
N GLU A 189 -0.30 -9.69 -10.36
CA GLU A 189 -0.54 -11.11 -10.67
C GLU A 189 -2.02 -11.44 -10.84
N ALA A 190 -2.90 -10.81 -10.03
CA ALA A 190 -4.34 -10.94 -10.19
C ALA A 190 -4.84 -10.29 -11.49
N ALA A 191 -4.23 -9.19 -11.93
CA ALA A 191 -4.55 -8.52 -13.19
C ALA A 191 -4.10 -9.30 -14.44
N ALA A 192 -3.06 -10.13 -14.34
CA ALA A 192 -2.57 -10.94 -15.47
C ALA A 192 -3.53 -12.08 -15.88
N THR A 193 -4.50 -12.45 -15.04
CA THR A 193 -5.45 -13.55 -15.30
C THR A 193 -6.86 -13.10 -15.67
N ALA A 194 -7.15 -11.80 -15.62
CA ALA A 194 -8.43 -11.21 -16.00
C ALA A 194 -8.25 -10.33 -17.25
N GLY A 195 -9.26 -10.28 -18.12
CA GLY A 195 -9.27 -9.42 -19.32
C GLY A 195 -8.99 -7.93 -19.03
N PRO A 196 -8.91 -7.07 -20.06
CA PRO A 196 -8.32 -5.73 -19.95
C PRO A 196 -8.90 -4.94 -18.78
N ALA A 197 -8.13 -4.89 -17.68
CA ALA A 197 -8.51 -4.15 -16.50
C ALA A 197 -8.45 -2.65 -16.84
N PRO A 198 -9.40 -1.84 -16.35
CA PRO A 198 -9.34 -0.39 -16.51
C PRO A 198 -8.02 0.12 -15.92
N LYS A 199 -7.44 1.17 -16.54
CA LYS A 199 -6.20 1.83 -16.08
C LYS A 199 -6.34 2.17 -14.60
N SER A 200 -5.77 1.34 -13.73
CA SER A 200 -5.94 1.45 -12.29
C SER A 200 -4.98 2.54 -11.79
N TRP A 201 -5.55 3.63 -11.32
CA TRP A 201 -4.80 4.64 -10.57
C TRP A 201 -4.55 4.14 -9.16
N THR A 202 -3.31 4.21 -8.69
CA THR A 202 -3.01 3.98 -7.28
C THR A 202 -3.23 5.30 -6.54
N LEU A 203 -4.39 5.45 -5.91
CA LEU A 203 -4.66 6.57 -5.01
C LEU A 203 -4.08 6.24 -3.64
N SER A 204 -3.05 6.97 -3.22
CA SER A 204 -2.50 6.87 -1.87
C SER A 204 -2.94 8.08 -1.04
N SER A 205 -3.46 7.81 0.16
CA SER A 205 -3.72 8.86 1.16
C SER A 205 -2.44 9.27 1.90
N GLU A 206 -1.40 8.44 1.85
CA GLU A 206 -0.09 8.75 2.43
C GLU A 206 0.82 9.36 1.37
N THR A 207 1.66 10.32 1.78
CA THR A 207 2.75 10.82 0.95
C THR A 207 3.62 9.64 0.53
N GLY A 208 3.89 9.50 -0.77
CA GLY A 208 4.72 8.43 -1.33
C GLY A 208 6.01 9.00 -1.90
N VAL A 209 6.30 8.67 -3.15
CA VAL A 209 7.56 9.00 -3.84
C VAL A 209 7.43 10.20 -4.79
N VAL A 210 6.22 10.70 -5.06
CA VAL A 210 6.00 11.79 -6.02
C VAL A 210 6.63 13.09 -5.53
N VAL A 211 6.43 13.45 -4.25
CA VAL A 211 6.98 14.68 -3.68
C VAL A 211 8.53 14.67 -3.65
N PRO A 212 9.21 13.61 -3.16
CA PRO A 212 10.66 13.52 -3.24
C PRO A 212 11.22 13.65 -4.66
N LEU A 213 10.65 12.92 -5.62
CA LEU A 213 11.09 12.99 -7.01
C LEU A 213 10.86 14.38 -7.62
N PHE A 214 9.72 15.00 -7.35
CA PHE A 214 9.41 16.35 -7.82
C PHE A 214 10.38 17.39 -7.27
N LEU A 215 10.66 17.34 -5.96
CA LEU A 215 11.62 18.25 -5.32
C LEU A 215 13.03 18.08 -5.87
N VAL A 216 13.49 16.83 -6.05
CA VAL A 216 14.79 16.55 -6.66
C VAL A 216 14.84 17.10 -8.09
N ALA A 217 13.81 16.84 -8.91
CA ALA A 217 13.73 17.29 -10.29
C ALA A 217 13.70 18.83 -10.44
N MET A 218 13.10 19.52 -9.47
CA MET A 218 13.02 20.99 -9.44
C MET A 218 14.28 21.66 -8.89
N LYS A 219 14.92 21.08 -7.87
CA LYS A 219 15.96 21.79 -7.11
C LYS A 219 17.38 21.40 -7.51
N CYS A 220 17.64 20.15 -7.89
CA CYS A 220 19.01 19.69 -8.13
C CYS A 220 19.59 20.26 -9.43
N ALA A 221 20.87 20.65 -9.41
CA ALA A 221 21.60 21.08 -10.61
C ALA A 221 22.17 19.91 -11.43
N ASP A 222 22.32 18.72 -10.83
CA ASP A 222 22.81 17.53 -11.52
C ASP A 222 21.76 17.03 -12.55
N GLU A 223 22.05 17.23 -13.84
CA GLU A 223 21.15 16.86 -14.93
C GLU A 223 20.87 15.35 -14.99
N ARG A 224 21.82 14.50 -14.54
CA ARG A 224 21.63 13.04 -14.53
C ARG A 224 20.55 12.65 -13.53
N VAL A 225 20.63 13.24 -12.34
CA VAL A 225 19.69 12.99 -11.24
C VAL A 225 18.31 13.55 -11.58
N THR A 226 18.25 14.79 -12.07
CA THR A 226 16.97 15.41 -12.42
C THR A 226 16.29 14.74 -13.60
N ALA A 227 17.02 14.34 -14.65
CA ALA A 227 16.46 13.59 -15.78
C ALA A 227 15.88 12.25 -15.32
N ARG A 228 16.59 11.52 -14.45
CA ARG A 228 16.09 10.26 -13.89
C ARG A 228 14.85 10.46 -13.04
N ALA A 229 14.79 11.53 -12.24
CA ALA A 229 13.61 11.82 -11.43
C ALA A 229 12.37 12.13 -12.29
N VAL A 230 12.53 12.91 -13.36
CA VAL A 230 11.46 13.20 -14.34
C VAL A 230 10.99 11.93 -15.04
N GLU A 231 11.92 11.05 -15.45
CA GLU A 231 11.60 9.77 -16.07
C GLU A 231 10.73 8.90 -15.15
N LEU A 232 11.11 8.77 -13.87
CA LEU A 232 10.36 8.00 -12.88
C LEU A 232 8.97 8.60 -12.62
N LEU A 233 8.86 9.93 -12.51
CA LEU A 233 7.56 10.60 -12.36
C LEU A 233 6.64 10.32 -13.55
N ALA A 234 7.14 10.48 -14.78
CA ALA A 234 6.38 10.24 -16.00
C ALA A 234 5.94 8.77 -16.15
N ALA A 235 6.76 7.82 -15.70
CA ALA A 235 6.46 6.40 -15.76
C ALA A 235 5.48 5.92 -14.67
N SER A 236 5.47 6.57 -13.50
CA SER A 236 4.83 6.04 -12.30
C SER A 236 3.29 6.02 -12.29
N LYS A 237 2.61 6.82 -13.15
CA LYS A 237 1.13 6.94 -13.24
C LYS A 237 0.42 7.00 -11.87
N ARG A 238 0.96 7.82 -10.95
CA ARG A 238 0.49 7.94 -9.57
C ARG A 238 -0.09 9.29 -9.26
N ARG A 239 -1.00 9.30 -8.29
CA ARG A 239 -1.52 10.52 -7.67
C ARG A 239 -1.47 10.40 -6.14
N GLU A 240 -0.67 11.27 -5.53
CA GLU A 240 -0.42 11.33 -4.08
C GLU A 240 -0.95 12.67 -3.56
N GLY A 241 -2.14 12.64 -2.94
CA GLY A 241 -2.84 13.86 -2.55
C GLY A 241 -3.09 14.81 -3.74
N LEU A 242 -2.54 16.03 -3.66
CA LEU A 242 -2.63 17.04 -4.72
C LEU A 242 -1.62 16.83 -5.86
N TYR A 243 -0.64 15.94 -5.70
CA TYR A 243 0.43 15.73 -6.66
C TYR A 243 0.08 14.62 -7.64
N ASP A 244 -0.10 14.96 -8.91
CA ASP A 244 -0.19 13.99 -10.01
C ASP A 244 1.18 13.86 -10.68
N ALA A 245 1.74 12.65 -10.68
CA ALA A 245 3.12 12.39 -11.10
C ALA A 245 3.38 12.78 -12.57
N VAL A 246 2.43 12.50 -13.45
CA VAL A 246 2.56 12.79 -14.89
C VAL A 246 2.42 14.29 -15.13
N ALA A 247 1.47 14.95 -14.45
CA ALA A 247 1.29 16.39 -14.54
C ALA A 247 2.54 17.14 -14.03
N VAL A 248 3.10 16.75 -12.88
CA VAL A 248 4.31 17.41 -12.36
C VAL A 248 5.55 17.12 -13.22
N ALA A 249 5.69 15.93 -13.82
CA ALA A 249 6.75 15.65 -14.78
C ALA A 249 6.66 16.55 -16.02
N SER A 250 5.44 16.72 -16.55
CA SER A 250 5.19 17.62 -17.68
C SER A 250 5.55 19.06 -17.33
N LEU A 251 5.15 19.53 -16.14
CA LEU A 251 5.46 20.87 -15.65
C LEU A 251 6.98 21.10 -15.54
N VAL A 252 7.70 20.16 -14.91
CA VAL A 252 9.17 20.24 -14.79
C VAL A 252 9.82 20.29 -16.18
N GLY A 253 9.38 19.44 -17.11
CA GLY A 253 9.91 19.42 -18.48
C GLY A 253 9.66 20.74 -19.24
N GLN A 254 8.49 21.34 -19.09
CA GLN A 254 8.17 22.66 -19.66
C GLN A 254 9.06 23.75 -19.08
N LEU A 255 9.23 23.79 -17.77
CA LEU A 255 10.08 24.79 -17.10
C LEU A 255 11.55 24.64 -17.51
N LYS A 256 12.08 23.42 -17.55
CA LYS A 256 13.44 23.15 -18.06
C LYS A 256 13.62 23.59 -19.51
N CYS A 257 12.63 23.35 -20.37
CA CYS A 257 12.67 23.78 -21.77
C CYS A 257 12.79 25.30 -21.88
N VAL A 258 11.94 26.04 -21.15
CA VAL A 258 11.96 27.51 -21.12
C VAL A 258 13.29 28.04 -20.59
N MET A 259 13.84 27.43 -19.54
CA MET A 259 15.15 27.80 -18.99
C MET A 259 16.28 27.60 -19.99
N ASN A 260 16.32 26.45 -20.67
CA ASN A 260 17.35 26.16 -21.67
C ASN A 260 17.31 27.15 -22.84
N GLN A 261 16.12 27.55 -23.28
CA GLN A 261 15.96 28.58 -24.32
C GLN A 261 16.50 29.94 -23.87
N ARG A 262 16.17 30.38 -22.65
CA ARG A 262 16.69 31.66 -22.11
C ARG A 262 18.20 31.63 -21.89
N ARG A 263 18.74 30.48 -21.47
CA ARG A 263 20.19 30.30 -21.31
C ARG A 263 20.91 30.44 -22.64
N GLN A 264 20.41 29.79 -23.70
CA GLN A 264 20.94 29.94 -25.05
C GLN A 264 20.89 31.41 -25.51
N GLN A 265 19.80 32.12 -25.26
CA GLN A 265 19.69 33.56 -25.56
C GLN A 265 20.69 34.42 -24.76
N SER A 266 20.91 34.12 -23.48
CA SER A 266 21.88 34.84 -22.64
C SER A 266 23.32 34.60 -23.09
N GLU A 267 23.64 33.36 -23.47
CA GLU A 267 24.94 32.98 -24.05
C GLU A 267 25.18 33.68 -25.39
N GLU A 268 24.16 33.79 -26.25
CA GLU A 268 24.19 34.55 -27.50
C GLU A 268 24.39 36.06 -27.28
N LEU A 269 23.86 36.62 -26.18
CA LEU A 269 23.98 38.03 -25.80
C LEU A 269 25.26 38.35 -25.00
N GLY A 270 26.10 37.36 -24.70
CA GLY A 270 27.36 37.53 -23.97
C GLY A 270 27.19 37.94 -22.50
N LEU A 271 26.00 37.77 -21.92
CA LEU A 271 25.74 38.00 -20.50
C LEU A 271 26.13 36.72 -19.73
N GLY A 272 27.22 36.79 -18.96
CA GLY A 272 27.76 35.66 -18.22
C GLY A 272 26.74 35.01 -17.28
N SER A 273 26.83 33.69 -17.12
CA SER A 273 25.95 32.88 -16.27
C SER A 273 26.13 33.26 -14.80
N SER A 274 25.22 34.08 -14.26
CA SER A 274 25.20 34.30 -12.81
C SER A 274 24.69 33.04 -12.13
N GLN A 275 25.45 32.65 -11.12
CA GLN A 275 25.40 31.42 -10.35
C GLN A 275 24.09 31.31 -9.56
N GLU A 276 23.10 30.55 -10.05
CA GLU A 276 22.00 29.93 -9.27
C GLU A 276 21.10 29.07 -10.18
N ASP A 277 21.56 27.84 -10.45
CA ASP A 277 21.04 26.93 -11.49
C ASP A 277 19.73 26.19 -11.15
N ALA A 278 19.13 26.43 -9.98
CA ALA A 278 17.92 25.71 -9.56
C ALA A 278 16.65 26.34 -10.15
N LEU A 279 15.71 25.53 -10.68
CA LEU A 279 14.46 25.99 -11.32
C LEU A 279 13.63 26.92 -10.41
N GLU A 280 13.78 26.82 -9.09
CA GLU A 280 12.99 27.58 -8.12
C GLU A 280 13.24 29.10 -8.14
N HIS A 281 14.50 29.53 -8.33
CA HIS A 281 14.82 30.96 -8.38
C HIS A 281 14.26 31.58 -9.67
N TRP A 282 14.23 30.79 -10.75
CA TRP A 282 13.65 31.19 -12.04
C TRP A 282 12.12 31.21 -12.06
N VAL A 283 11.45 30.34 -11.30
CA VAL A 283 9.99 30.35 -11.17
C VAL A 283 9.51 31.59 -10.44
N ALA A 284 10.25 32.06 -9.42
CA ALA A 284 9.94 33.33 -8.75
C ALA A 284 9.99 34.50 -9.74
N ASP A 285 11.05 34.59 -10.54
CA ASP A 285 11.18 35.61 -11.59
C ASP A 285 10.06 35.51 -12.65
N LEU A 286 9.66 34.30 -13.03
CA LEU A 286 8.58 34.07 -13.99
C LEU A 286 7.21 34.52 -13.45
N LEU A 287 6.95 34.29 -12.16
CA LEU A 287 5.73 34.74 -11.49
C LEU A 287 5.71 36.26 -11.32
N ASP A 288 6.85 36.89 -11.06
CA ASP A 288 6.98 38.35 -10.98
C ASP A 288 6.86 39.02 -12.35
N GLN A 289 7.27 38.35 -13.43
CA GLN A 289 7.13 38.80 -14.82
C GLN A 289 5.76 38.45 -15.44
N ALA A 290 4.94 37.63 -14.77
CA ALA A 290 3.60 37.29 -15.26
C ALA A 290 2.68 38.53 -15.17
N PRO A 291 1.79 38.75 -16.17
CA PRO A 291 0.85 39.88 -16.13
C PRO A 291 -0.08 39.74 -14.91
N GLY A 292 0.19 40.52 -13.86
CA GLY A 292 -0.50 40.47 -12.56
C GLY A 292 0.40 40.16 -11.35
N GLY A 293 1.72 40.01 -11.52
CA GLY A 293 2.68 39.86 -10.41
C GLY A 293 2.80 41.12 -9.52
N PRO A 294 3.33 41.00 -8.30
CA PRO A 294 3.42 42.10 -7.33
C PRO A 294 4.23 43.30 -7.87
N SER A 295 5.24 43.03 -8.70
CA SER A 295 6.07 44.05 -9.37
C SER A 295 5.30 44.85 -10.45
N THR A 296 4.35 44.21 -11.14
CA THR A 296 3.44 44.91 -12.09
C THR A 296 2.38 45.76 -11.38
N MET A 297 2.00 45.44 -10.14
CA MET A 297 1.08 46.29 -9.37
C MET A 297 1.75 47.56 -8.82
N THR A 298 3.06 47.55 -8.58
CA THR A 298 3.79 48.74 -8.15
C THR A 298 3.98 49.73 -9.29
N ALA A 299 4.17 49.26 -10.52
CA ALA A 299 4.32 50.10 -11.72
C ALA A 299 3.01 50.72 -12.25
N MET A 300 1.85 50.37 -11.71
CA MET A 300 0.55 50.99 -12.04
C MET A 300 0.09 52.02 -11.01
N LEU A 301 0.87 52.27 -9.96
CA LEU A 301 0.54 53.21 -8.88
C LEU A 301 1.47 54.44 -8.78
N ASP A 302 2.40 54.60 -9.74
CA ASP A 302 3.16 55.84 -10.00
C ASP A 302 2.74 56.45 -11.35
#